data_AF-A0A355DB06-F1
#
_entry.id   AF-A0A355DB06-F1
#
_cell.length_a   1.000
_cell.length_b   1.000
_cell.length_c   1.000
_cell.angle_alpha   90.00
_cell.angle_beta   90.00
_cell.angle_gamma   90.00
#
_symmetry.space_group_name_H-M   'P 1'
#
loop_
_entity.id
_entity.type
_entity.pdbx_description
1 polymer ?
#
loop_
_entity_poly.entity_id
_entity_poly.type
_entity_poly.pdbx_seq_one_letter_code
_entity_poly.pdbx_strand_id
1 'polypeptide(L)' 'ILEKIKFEKEIQAIDKKIDRAIARLNKGNRRITFISLMNSCKFNSDHIYNNPYIKEKIRAAVIENTRGLCKKK' A
#
# COMPACT_ATOMS: atom_id res chain seq x y z
N ILE A 1 16.95 -20.21 8.61
CA ILE A 1 15.71 -20.65 7.92
C ILE A 1 14.47 -20.00 8.55
N LEU A 2 14.30 -20.07 9.89
CA LEU A 2 13.17 -19.45 10.60
C LEU A 2 12.99 -17.93 10.34
N GLU A 3 14.08 -17.16 10.34
CA GLU A 3 14.02 -15.70 10.17
C GLU A 3 13.50 -15.28 8.79
N LYS A 4 13.91 -16.00 7.74
CA LYS A 4 13.44 -15.75 6.37
C LYS A 4 11.93 -15.97 6.26
N ILE A 5 11.42 -17.03 6.87
CA ILE A 5 9.97 -17.34 6.88
C ILE A 5 9.18 -16.26 7.62
N LYS A 6 9.72 -15.74 8.73
CA LYS A 6 9.07 -14.66 9.49
C LYS A 6 8.98 -13.38 8.67
N PHE A 7 10.07 -13.00 8.00
CA PHE A 7 10.12 -11.83 7.14
C PHE A 7 9.15 -11.92 5.94
N GLU A 8 9.08 -13.08 5.29
CA GLU A 8 8.13 -13.31 4.19
C GLU A 8 6.67 -13.21 4.66
N LYS A 9 6.35 -13.74 5.84
CA LYS A 9 5.00 -13.60 6.42
C LYS A 9 4.65 -12.15 6.72
N GLU A 10 5.61 -11.37 7.21
CA GLU A 10 5.42 -9.93 7.46
C GLU A 10 5.15 -9.18 6.15
N ILE A 11 5.93 -9.46 5.10
CA ILE A 11 5.70 -8.90 3.75
C ILE A 11 4.30 -9.24 3.25
N GLN A 12 3.90 -10.51 3.32
CA GLN A 12 2.57 -10.94 2.87
C GLN A 12 1.44 -10.27 3.66
N ALA A 13 1.64 -10.05 4.95
CA ALA A 13 0.67 -9.34 5.80
C ALA A 13 0.55 -7.86 5.38
N ILE A 14 1.67 -7.20 5.08
CA ILE A 14 1.72 -5.82 4.58
C ILE A 14 1.00 -5.72 3.23
N ASP A 15 1.33 -6.59 2.28
CA ASP A 15 0.74 -6.61 0.94
C ASP A 15 -0.78 -6.77 1.00
N LYS A 16 -1.27 -7.79 1.74
CA LYS A 16 -2.70 -7.99 1.95
C LYS A 16 -3.39 -6.78 2.58
N LYS A 17 -2.69 -6.05 3.45
CA LYS A 17 -3.25 -4.85 4.11
C LYS A 17 -3.41 -3.69 3.12
N ILE A 18 -2.41 -3.49 2.27
CA ILE A 18 -2.42 -2.47 1.21
C ILE A 18 -3.48 -2.80 0.16
N ASP A 19 -3.56 -4.05 -0.31
CA ASP A 19 -4.56 -4.47 -1.30
C ASP A 19 -5.99 -4.26 -0.81
N ARG A 20 -6.27 -4.61 0.46
CA ARG A 20 -7.56 -4.34 1.09
C ARG A 20 -7.85 -2.85 1.18
N ALA A 21 -6.85 -2.02 1.44
CA ALA A 21 -7.01 -0.57 1.49
C ALA A 21 -7.34 0.01 0.11
N ILE A 22 -6.66 -0.44 -0.94
CA ILE A 22 -6.96 -0.11 -2.34
C ILE A 22 -8.40 -0.49 -2.68
N ALA A 23 -8.81 -1.73 -2.41
CA ALA A 23 -10.16 -2.20 -2.69
C ALA A 23 -11.23 -1.36 -1.98
N ARG A 24 -11.01 -0.99 -0.71
CA ARG A 24 -11.91 -0.10 0.04
C ARG A 24 -11.99 1.31 -0.58
N LEU A 25 -10.86 1.89 -0.95
CA LEU A 25 -10.82 3.22 -1.55
C LEU A 25 -11.51 3.24 -2.91
N ASN A 26 -11.25 2.23 -3.75
CA ASN A 26 -11.92 2.05 -5.05
C ASN A 26 -13.43 1.86 -4.89
N LYS A 27 -13.88 1.02 -3.96
CA LYS A 27 -15.31 0.82 -3.68
C LYS A 27 -16.00 2.12 -3.24
N GLY A 28 -15.31 2.97 -2.49
CA GLY A 28 -15.80 4.28 -2.08
C GLY A 28 -15.63 5.38 -3.13
N ASN A 29 -15.19 5.05 -4.35
CA ASN A 29 -14.83 5.98 -5.42
C ASN A 29 -13.87 7.10 -4.95
N ARG A 30 -13.02 6.79 -3.97
CA ARG A 30 -12.04 7.72 -3.40
C ARG A 30 -10.75 7.67 -4.20
N ARG A 31 -10.12 8.82 -4.37
CA ARG A 31 -8.82 8.90 -5.04
C ARG A 31 -7.75 8.20 -4.20
N ILE A 32 -7.04 7.26 -4.83
CA ILE A 32 -5.88 6.60 -4.22
C ILE A 32 -4.68 7.55 -4.29
N THR A 33 -4.37 8.15 -3.15
CA THR A 33 -3.16 8.95 -2.89
C THR A 33 -2.33 8.29 -1.79
N PHE A 34 -1.07 8.70 -1.67
CA PHE A 34 -0.17 8.19 -0.63
C PHE A 34 -0.77 8.32 0.78
N ILE A 35 -1.31 9.50 1.10
CA ILE A 35 -1.96 9.79 2.38
C ILE A 35 -3.24 8.95 2.58
N SER A 36 -4.05 8.78 1.53
CA SER A 36 -5.27 7.96 1.64
C SER A 36 -4.97 6.48 1.94
N LEU A 37 -3.89 5.94 1.38
CA LEU A 37 -3.45 4.56 1.63
C LEU A 37 -2.84 4.43 3.02
N MET A 38 -1.97 5.36 3.41
CA MET A 38 -1.41 5.43 4.77
C MET A 38 -2.54 5.41 5.82
N ASN A 39 -3.53 6.28 5.66
CA ASN A 39 -4.67 6.38 6.58
C ASN A 39 -5.54 5.12 6.55
N SER A 40 -5.87 4.59 5.36
CA SER A 40 -6.70 3.39 5.20
C SER A 40 -6.01 2.12 5.74
N CYS A 41 -4.68 2.08 5.73
CA CYS A 41 -3.87 1.01 6.32
C CYS A 41 -3.55 1.24 7.81
N LYS A 42 -3.88 2.41 8.37
CA LYS A 42 -3.47 2.82 9.73
C LYS A 42 -1.95 2.68 9.93
N PHE A 43 -1.16 3.04 8.93
CA PHE A 43 0.28 3.11 9.09
C PHE A 43 0.65 4.48 9.69
N ASN A 44 1.51 4.47 10.71
CA ASN A 44 2.13 5.70 11.18
C ASN A 44 3.20 6.14 10.18
N SER A 45 3.42 7.45 10.04
CA SER A 45 4.48 8.01 9.20
C SER A 45 5.84 7.40 9.55
N ASP A 46 6.17 7.32 10.85
CA ASP A 46 7.44 6.73 11.30
C ASP A 46 7.60 5.28 10.82
N HIS A 47 6.53 4.49 10.88
CA HIS A 47 6.57 3.11 10.43
C HIS A 47 6.79 3.01 8.92
N ILE A 48 6.20 3.91 8.12
CA ILE A 48 6.44 3.96 6.68
C ILE A 48 7.87 4.39 6.37
N TYR A 49 8.40 5.41 7.04
CA TYR A 49 9.75 5.91 6.76
C TYR A 49 10.85 4.95 7.24
N ASN A 50 10.61 4.22 8.33
CA ASN A 50 11.53 3.21 8.84
C ASN A 50 11.43 1.86 8.12
N ASN A 51 10.35 1.64 7.34
CA ASN A 51 10.18 0.43 6.54
C ASN A 51 10.15 0.76 5.04
N PRO A 52 11.30 0.70 4.36
CA PRO A 52 11.41 1.07 2.94
C PRO A 52 10.51 0.23 2.04
N TYR A 53 10.22 -1.02 2.42
CA TYR A 53 9.31 -1.89 1.67
C TYR A 53 7.88 -1.34 1.67
N ILE A 54 7.34 -0.94 2.84
CA ILE A 54 6.01 -0.35 2.94
C ILE A 54 5.93 0.92 2.09
N LYS A 55 6.94 1.78 2.22
CA LYS A 55 7.02 3.05 1.48
C LYS A 55 6.98 2.83 -0.03
N GLU A 56 7.82 1.95 -0.56
CA GLU A 56 7.88 1.68 -1.99
C GLU A 56 6.61 0.98 -2.49
N LYS A 57 6.02 0.07 -1.70
CA LYS A 57 4.76 -0.58 -2.08
C LYS A 57 3.59 0.40 -2.18
N ILE A 58 3.45 1.32 -1.21
CA ILE A 58 2.44 2.39 -1.28
C ILE A 58 2.70 3.29 -2.49
N ARG A 59 3.96 3.65 -2.75
CA ARG A 59 4.33 4.47 -3.90
C ARG A 59 3.95 3.81 -5.23
N ALA A 60 4.27 2.52 -5.39
CA ALA A 60 3.91 1.74 -6.56
C ALA A 60 2.39 1.71 -6.77
N ALA A 61 1.62 1.43 -5.72
CA ALA A 61 0.16 1.42 -5.79
C ALA A 61 -0.44 2.76 -6.23
N VAL A 62 0.10 3.89 -5.76
CA VAL A 62 -0.33 5.23 -6.19
C VAL A 62 0.00 5.45 -7.67
N ILE A 63 1.20 5.06 -8.12
CA ILE A 63 1.63 5.22 -9.51
C ILE A 63 0.76 4.37 -10.44
N GLU A 64 0.51 3.11 -10.11
CA GLU A 64 -0.33 2.20 -10.90
C GLU A 64 -1.75 2.74 -11.03
N ASN A 65 -2.34 3.23 -9.93
CA ASN A 65 -3.66 3.85 -9.99
C ASN A 65 -3.66 5.14 -10.84
N THR A 66 -2.63 5.97 -10.72
CA THR A 66 -2.50 7.20 -11.51
C THR A 66 -2.33 6.91 -13.00
N ARG A 67 -1.55 5.88 -13.35
CA ARG A 67 -1.40 5.40 -14.73
C ARG A 67 -2.71 4.85 -15.28
N GLY A 68 -3.47 4.11 -14.47
CA GLY A 68 -4.81 3.63 -14.84
C GLY A 68 -5.81 4.76 -15.10
N LEU A 69 -5.71 5.87 -14.36
CA LEU A 69 -6.50 7.08 -14.60
C LEU A 69 -6.10 7.80 -15.90
N CYS A 70 -4.81 7.89 -16.22
CA CYS A 70 -4.35 8.52 -17.47
C CYS A 70 -4.71 7.73 -18.73
N LYS A 71 -4.83 6.40 -18.66
CA LYS A 71 -5.25 5.56 -19.80
C LYS A 71 -6.76 5.55 -20.07
N LYS A 72 -7.57 6.10 -19.16
CA LYS A 72 -9.04 6.20 -19.28
C LYS A 72 -9.50 7.54 -19.88
N LYS A 73 -8.58 8.36 -20.38
CA LYS A 73 -8.87 9.62 -21.07
C LYS A 73 -8.71 9.46 -22.56
#